data_AF-A0A6V7IHU1-F1
#
_entry.id   AF-A0A6V7IHU1-F1
#
_cell.length_a   1.000
_cell.length_b   1.000
_cell.length_c   1.000
_cell.angle_alpha   90.00
_cell.angle_beta   90.00
_cell.angle_gamma   90.00
#
_symmetry.space_group_name_H-M   'P 1'
#
loop_
_entity.id
_entity.type
_entity.pdbx_description
1 polymer ?
#
loop_
_entity_poly.entity_id
_entity_poly.type
_entity_poly.pdbx_seq_one_letter_code
_entity_poly.pdbx_strand_id
1 'polypeptide(L)' 'GDSGGPLVYDGVVYGVISHGGQVPKIPTAFSKVFVYKEFIEKAMKKPIPVTTP' A
#
# COMPACT_ATOMS: atom_id res chain seq x y z
N GLY A 1 4.58 10.69 -9.95
CA GLY A 1 4.38 10.85 -8.50
C GLY A 1 4.31 9.46 -7.95
N ASP A 2 5.25 9.08 -7.09
CA ASP A 2 5.43 7.67 -6.71
C ASP A 2 4.60 7.29 -5.48
N SER A 3 3.91 8.25 -4.87
CA SER A 3 2.93 8.03 -3.79
C SER A 3 1.91 6.95 -4.18
N GLY A 4 1.71 5.98 -3.29
CA GLY A 4 0.87 4.81 -3.56
C GLY A 4 1.62 3.61 -4.14
N GLY A 5 2.86 3.77 -4.60
CA GLY A 5 3.67 2.66 -5.11
C GLY A 5 4.10 1.66 -4.02
N PRO A 6 4.32 0.38 -4.36
CA PRO A 6 4.65 -0.66 -3.38
C PRO A 6 6.15 -0.71 -3.05
N LEU A 7 6.46 -0.96 -1.78
CA LEU A 7 7.75 -1.51 -1.35
C LEU A 7 7.62 -3.04 -1.31
N VAL A 8 8.28 -3.70 -2.26
CA VAL A 8 8.24 -5.17 -2.42
C VAL A 8 9.57 -5.78 -2.02
N TYR A 9 9.51 -6.85 -1.22
CA TYR A 9 10.66 -7.70 -0.92
C TYR A 9 10.20 -9.16 -0.98
N ASP A 10 10.91 -10.00 -1.73
CA ASP A 10 10.59 -11.42 -1.92
C ASP A 10 9.12 -11.69 -2.31
N GLY A 11 8.59 -10.89 -3.23
CA GLY A 11 7.20 -10.99 -3.69
C GLY A 11 6.14 -10.51 -2.70
N VAL A 12 6.53 -10.06 -1.50
CA VAL A 12 5.62 -9.56 -0.46
C VAL A 12 5.63 -8.03 -0.42
N VAL A 13 4.44 -7.43 -0.31
CA VAL A 13 4.29 -5.98 -0.15
C VAL A 13 4.44 -5.60 1.33
N TYR A 14 5.54 -4.92 1.66
CA TYR A 14 5.83 -4.47 3.03
C TYR A 14 5.34 -3.05 3.30
N GLY A 15 5.33 -2.21 2.27
CA GLY A 15 5.07 -0.79 2.40
C GLY A 15 4.36 -0.18 1.21
N VAL A 16 3.71 0.96 1.44
CA VAL A 16 3.17 1.83 0.39
C VAL A 16 3.82 3.20 0.51
N ILE A 17 4.36 3.76 -0.58
CA ILE A 17 5.03 5.07 -0.57
C ILE A 17 4.06 6.14 -0.08
N SER A 18 4.43 6.84 0.99
CA SER A 18 3.65 7.94 1.56
C SER A 18 4.25 9.28 1.15
N HIS A 19 5.46 9.58 1.61
CA HIS A 19 6.14 10.85 1.40
C HIS A 19 7.66 10.72 1.59
N GLY A 20 8.41 11.76 1.25
CA GLY A 20 9.87 11.81 1.40
C GLY A 20 10.60 11.47 0.10
N GLY A 21 11.86 11.04 0.20
CA GLY A 21 12.69 10.74 -0.96
C GLY A 21 13.23 11.97 -1.70
N GLN A 22 13.12 13.15 -1.11
CA GLN A 22 13.64 14.41 -1.68
C GLN A 22 15.00 14.78 -1.09
N VAL A 23 15.66 15.77 -1.69
CA VAL A 23 16.99 16.29 -1.31
C VAL A 23 16.86 17.24 -0.11
N PRO A 24 17.75 17.18 0.91
CA PRO A 24 18.87 16.24 1.11
C PRO A 24 18.36 14.82 1.31
N LYS A 25 19.14 13.76 1.00
CA LYS A 25 18.72 12.33 1.02
C LYS A 25 17.97 11.94 2.30
N ILE A 26 16.67 12.19 2.32
CA ILE A 26 15.76 11.79 3.38
C ILE A 26 15.16 10.46 2.94
N PRO A 27 15.21 9.42 3.78
CA PRO A 27 14.56 8.15 3.48
C PRO A 27 13.09 8.37 3.13
N THR A 28 12.62 7.66 2.11
CA THR A 28 11.19 7.60 1.81
C THR A 28 10.48 6.92 2.98
N ALA A 29 9.40 7.52 3.47
CA ALA A 29 8.55 6.87 4.47
C ALA A 29 7.47 6.07 3.76
N PHE A 30 7.19 4.89 4.31
CA PHE A 30 6.20 3.96 3.78
C PHE A 30 5.15 3.67 4.84
N SER A 31 3.89 3.58 4.44
CA SER A 31 2.83 3.01 5.28
C SER A 31 3.08 1.51 5.42
N LYS A 32 3.26 1.01 6.65
CA LYS A 32 3.54 -0.40 6.94
C LYS A 32 2.30 -1.26 6.68
N VAL A 33 2.28 -1.99 5.57
CA VAL A 33 1.11 -2.77 5.11
C VAL A 33 0.60 -3.74 6.16
N PHE A 34 1.50 -4.38 6.90
CA PHE A 34 1.15 -5.35 7.94
C PHE A 34 0.21 -4.79 9.01
N VAL A 35 0.34 -3.50 9.37
CA VAL A 35 -0.52 -2.85 10.38
C VAL A 35 -1.97 -2.77 9.91
N TYR A 36 -2.20 -2.70 8.59
CA TYR A 36 -3.53 -2.57 7.99
C TYR A 36 -4.06 -3.88 7.43
N LYS A 37 -3.38 -5.01 7.66
CA LYS A 37 -3.72 -6.31 7.04
C LYS A 37 -5.18 -6.72 7.32
N GLU A 38 -5.63 -6.63 8.57
CA GLU A 38 -7.00 -6.97 8.94
C GLU A 38 -8.05 -6.06 8.26
N PHE A 39 -7.76 -4.76 8.19
CA PHE A 39 -8.61 -3.80 7.49
C PHE A 39 -8.73 -4.14 6.00
N ILE A 40 -7.58 -4.42 5.35
CA ILE A 40 -7.52 -4.79 3.94
C ILE A 40 -8.32 -6.07 3.71
N GLU A 41 -8.09 -7.13 4.49
CA GLU A 41 -8.82 -8.39 4.36
C GLU A 41 -10.33 -8.22 4.57
N LYS A 42 -10.75 -7.39 5.54
CA LYS A 42 -12.16 -7.07 5.77
C LYS A 42 -12.78 -6.30 4.61
N ALA A 43 -12.06 -5.34 4.04
CA ALA A 43 -12.53 -4.57 2.89
C ALA A 43 -12.70 -5.46 1.65
N MET A 44 -11.79 -6.41 1.44
CA MET A 44 -11.83 -7.35 0.32
C MET A 44 -12.94 -8.40 0.44
N LYS A 45 -13.43 -8.69 1.65
CA LYS A 45 -14.55 -9.60 1.88
C LYS A 45 -15.90 -9.03 1.46
N LYS A 46 -16.00 -7.74 1.14
CA LYS A 46 -17.21 -7.18 0.55
C LYS A 46 -17.27 -7.65 -0.90
N PRO A 47 -18.27 -8.47 -1.31
CA PRO A 47 -18.47 -8.72 -2.73
C PRO A 47 -18.72 -7.38 -3.38
N ILE A 48 -17.94 -7.05 -4.40
CA ILE A 48 -18.37 -6.02 -5.35
C ILE A 48 -19.66 -6.58 -5.95
N PRO A 49 -20.82 -5.92 -5.82
CA PRO A 49 -21.97 -6.32 -6.61
C PRO A 49 -21.53 -6.17 -8.06
N VAL A 50 -21.31 -7.30 -8.73
CA VAL A 50 -21.09 -7.32 -10.17
C VAL A 50 -22.47 -7.05 -10.78
N THR A 51 -22.89 -5.78 -10.78
CA THR A 51 -24.01 -5.32 -11.59
C THR A 51 -23.46 -5.02 -12.97
N THR A 52 -23.31 -6.06 -13.79
CA THR A 52 -23.17 -5.92 -15.24
C THR A 52 -24.57 -5.78 -15.85
N PRO A 53 -24.80 -4.83 -16.78
CA PRO A 53 -25.76 -5.06 -17.86
C PRO A 53 -25.30 -6.19 -18.77
#